data_AF-A0A7L9A876-F1
#
_entry.id   AF-A0A7L9A876-F1
#
_cell.length_a   1.000
_cell.length_b   1.000
_cell.length_c   1.000
_cell.angle_alpha   90.00
_cell.angle_beta   90.00
_cell.angle_gamma   90.00
#
_symmetry.space_group_name_H-M   'P 1'
#
loop_
_entity.id
_entity.type
_entity.pdbx_description
1 polymer ?
#
loop_
_entity_poly.entity_id
_entity_poly.type
_entity_poly.pdbx_seq_one_letter_code
_entity_poly.pdbx_strand_id
1 'polypeptide(L)'
;EYLAGHYILQGASSFLPVMALAPQENERILDMCAAPGGKASHIAAIMKNTGSLFANDANKERTKAVVGNFHRLGVVNAIICNYDGRQFPDVIKGFDRVLLDAPCTGTGVIAKDPSVKTTKDQKDIQRCFNLQRQLLLAAIDCCNAKSSTGGYIVYSTCSILPEENEWVVNYALKRRNVKLVPTGLDFGTEGFVKYRHHRFHPSLKLTRRFYPHTHNMDGFYV
;
A
#
# COMPACT_ATOMS: atom_id res chain seq x y z
N GLU A 1 25.82 -11.74 3.55
CA GLU A 1 24.56 -11.90 2.79
C GLU A 1 23.69 -10.63 2.80
N TYR A 2 23.25 -10.13 3.96
CA TYR A 2 22.46 -8.88 4.01
C TYR A 2 23.14 -7.69 3.30
N LEU A 3 24.40 -7.38 3.65
CA LEU A 3 25.13 -6.27 3.02
C LEU A 3 25.39 -6.49 1.52
N ALA A 4 25.42 -7.75 1.07
CA ALA A 4 25.56 -8.10 -0.35
C ALA A 4 24.24 -7.96 -1.12
N GLY A 5 23.13 -7.61 -0.45
CA GLY A 5 21.85 -7.38 -1.10
C GLY A 5 21.03 -8.65 -1.36
N HIS A 6 21.43 -9.81 -0.83
CA HIS A 6 20.73 -11.08 -1.12
C HIS A 6 19.31 -11.14 -0.51
N TYR A 7 19.05 -10.35 0.54
CA TYR A 7 17.73 -10.26 1.16
C TYR A 7 17.52 -8.92 1.89
N ILE A 8 16.26 -8.62 2.21
CA ILE A 8 15.83 -7.55 3.10
C ILE A 8 14.94 -8.14 4.20
N LEU A 9 15.05 -7.59 5.41
CA LEU A 9 14.19 -8.00 6.52
C LEU A 9 12.83 -7.32 6.38
N GLN A 10 11.77 -8.12 6.25
CA GLN A 10 10.41 -7.64 6.04
C GLN A 10 9.42 -8.55 6.76
N GLY A 11 8.37 -7.96 7.34
CA GLY A 11 7.30 -8.73 7.98
C GLY A 11 6.46 -9.48 6.94
N ALA A 12 5.97 -10.67 7.31
CA ALA A 12 5.21 -11.53 6.40
C ALA A 12 4.00 -10.81 5.76
N SER A 13 3.25 -10.03 6.54
CA SER A 13 2.11 -9.25 6.07
C SER A 13 2.48 -8.20 5.01
N SER A 14 3.72 -7.71 5.02
CA SER A 14 4.17 -6.68 4.08
C SER A 14 4.45 -7.23 2.67
N PHE A 15 4.45 -8.55 2.45
CA PHE A 15 4.54 -9.13 1.11
C PHE A 15 3.20 -9.07 0.36
N LEU A 16 2.09 -9.13 1.10
CA LEU A 16 0.74 -9.30 0.56
C LEU A 16 0.31 -8.20 -0.41
N PRO A 17 0.59 -6.90 -0.18
CA PRO A 17 0.21 -5.85 -1.12
C PRO A 17 0.87 -6.00 -2.49
N VAL A 18 2.15 -6.39 -2.51
CA VAL A 18 2.90 -6.53 -3.76
C VAL A 18 2.47 -7.79 -4.51
N MET A 19 2.16 -8.87 -3.79
CA MET A 19 1.58 -10.07 -4.36
C MET A 19 0.22 -9.78 -5.00
N ALA A 20 -0.63 -9.00 -4.33
CA ALA A 20 -1.92 -8.58 -4.87
C ALA A 20 -1.80 -7.58 -6.04
N LEU A 21 -0.74 -6.75 -6.04
CA LEU A 21 -0.47 -5.81 -7.12
C LEU A 21 -0.07 -6.54 -8.41
N ALA A 22 0.59 -7.70 -8.29
CA ALA A 22 1.07 -8.51 -9.40
C ALA A 22 1.79 -7.68 -10.48
N PRO A 23 2.88 -6.96 -10.14
CA PRO A 23 3.62 -6.13 -11.09
C PRO A 23 4.20 -6.96 -12.25
N GLN A 24 4.21 -6.40 -13.45
CA GLN A 24 4.73 -7.06 -14.66
C GLN A 24 6.02 -6.39 -15.15
N GLU A 25 6.80 -7.13 -15.95
CA GLU A 25 7.97 -6.58 -16.63
C GLU A 25 7.57 -5.44 -17.58
N ASN A 26 8.43 -4.44 -17.71
CA ASN A 26 8.28 -3.24 -18.56
C ASN A 26 7.12 -2.30 -18.20
N GLU A 27 6.39 -2.55 -17.12
CA GLU A 27 5.36 -1.64 -16.63
C GLU A 27 5.96 -0.38 -15.97
N ARG A 28 5.11 0.63 -15.84
CA ARG A 28 5.37 1.83 -15.07
C ARG A 28 4.58 1.80 -13.78
N ILE A 29 5.27 1.69 -12.65
CA ILE A 29 4.65 1.46 -11.35
C ILE A 29 4.96 2.61 -10.39
N LEU A 30 3.96 3.03 -9.63
CA LEU A 30 4.10 4.02 -8.56
C LEU A 30 3.93 3.35 -7.19
N ASP A 31 4.93 3.43 -6.33
CA ASP A 31 4.77 3.26 -4.88
C ASP A 31 4.67 4.65 -4.24
N MET A 32 3.48 5.02 -3.79
CA MET A 32 3.17 6.38 -3.34
C MET A 32 3.74 6.71 -1.96
N CYS A 33 4.01 5.70 -1.13
CA CYS A 33 4.47 5.81 0.26
C CYS A 33 5.56 4.77 0.54
N ALA A 34 6.64 4.84 -0.23
CA ALA A 34 7.58 3.75 -0.40
C ALA A 34 8.48 3.48 0.81
N ALA A 35 8.76 4.48 1.68
CA ALA A 35 9.77 4.29 2.70
C ALA A 35 9.35 3.25 3.76
N PRO A 36 10.25 2.36 4.22
CA PRO A 36 11.72 2.35 4.01
C PRO A 36 12.21 1.65 2.73
N GLY A 37 11.32 1.23 1.83
CA GLY A 37 11.65 0.70 0.50
C GLY A 37 11.47 -0.80 0.33
N GLY A 38 10.98 -1.53 1.34
CA GLY A 38 10.86 -3.00 1.26
C GLY A 38 9.82 -3.49 0.22
N LYS A 39 8.64 -2.85 0.18
CA LYS A 39 7.62 -3.17 -0.84
C LYS A 39 8.08 -2.74 -2.23
N ALA A 40 8.65 -1.55 -2.36
CA ALA A 40 9.21 -1.06 -3.61
C ALA A 40 10.35 -1.96 -4.14
N SER A 41 11.26 -2.44 -3.29
CA SER A 41 12.31 -3.37 -3.73
C SER A 41 11.74 -4.73 -4.14
N HIS A 42 10.68 -5.19 -3.49
CA HIS A 42 9.95 -6.39 -3.92
C HIS A 42 9.31 -6.19 -5.30
N ILE A 43 8.72 -5.03 -5.57
CA ILE A 43 8.21 -4.67 -6.90
C ILE A 43 9.34 -4.72 -7.94
N ALA A 44 10.47 -4.06 -7.68
CA ALA A 44 11.61 -4.03 -8.59
C ALA A 44 12.16 -5.44 -8.90
N ALA A 45 12.20 -6.32 -7.88
CA ALA A 45 12.62 -7.70 -8.03
C ALA A 45 11.70 -8.50 -8.96
N ILE A 46 10.37 -8.38 -8.80
CA ILE A 46 9.40 -9.05 -9.69
C ILE A 46 9.49 -8.51 -11.12
N MET A 47 9.67 -7.20 -11.27
CA MET A 47 9.87 -6.57 -12.58
C MET A 47 11.23 -6.89 -13.22
N LYS A 48 12.13 -7.61 -12.52
CA LYS A 48 13.49 -7.92 -12.97
C LYS A 48 14.27 -6.69 -13.47
N ASN A 49 14.13 -5.56 -12.76
CA ASN A 49 14.74 -4.28 -13.14
C ASN A 49 14.37 -3.76 -14.55
N THR A 50 13.20 -4.13 -15.07
CA THR A 50 12.66 -3.59 -16.34
C THR A 50 11.62 -2.48 -16.09
N GLY A 51 11.26 -1.71 -17.11
CA GLY A 51 10.25 -0.65 -16.96
C GLY A 51 10.70 0.50 -16.06
N SER A 52 9.79 1.07 -15.28
CA SER A 52 10.10 2.18 -14.38
C SER A 52 9.32 2.13 -13.08
N LEU A 53 10.04 2.13 -11.96
CA LEU A 53 9.47 2.16 -10.62
C LEU A 53 9.63 3.56 -10.02
N PHE A 54 8.54 4.23 -9.69
CA PHE A 54 8.55 5.50 -8.97
C PHE A 54 8.34 5.22 -7.48
N ALA A 55 9.35 5.47 -6.66
CA ALA A 55 9.29 5.27 -5.21
C ALA A 55 9.21 6.65 -4.53
N ASN A 56 8.00 7.03 -4.13
CA ASN A 56 7.73 8.33 -3.50
C ASN A 56 7.53 8.19 -1.99
N ASP A 57 8.06 9.13 -1.21
CA ASP A 57 7.66 9.29 0.20
C ASP A 57 7.64 10.78 0.55
N ALA A 58 6.64 11.23 1.31
CA ALA A 58 6.52 12.64 1.70
C ALA A 58 7.61 13.08 2.71
N ASN A 59 8.21 12.13 3.46
CA ASN A 59 9.25 12.43 4.43
C ASN A 59 10.65 12.28 3.80
N LYS A 60 11.34 13.42 3.63
CA LYS A 60 12.68 13.50 3.05
C LYS A 60 13.76 12.74 3.83
N GLU A 61 13.60 12.55 5.13
CA GLU A 61 14.56 11.77 5.92
C GLU A 61 14.38 10.28 5.66
N ARG A 62 13.12 9.83 5.54
CA ARG A 62 12.80 8.42 5.27
C ARG A 62 13.20 7.98 3.87
N THR A 63 13.27 8.88 2.88
CA THR A 63 13.77 8.55 1.53
C THR A 63 15.26 8.16 1.53
N LYS A 64 16.07 8.60 2.51
CA LYS A 64 17.47 8.15 2.63
C LYS A 64 17.58 6.65 2.83
N ALA A 65 16.64 6.05 3.58
CA ALA A 65 16.59 4.60 3.77
C ALA A 65 16.24 3.87 2.47
N VAL A 66 15.36 4.45 1.65
CA VAL A 66 15.00 3.91 0.32
C VAL A 66 16.23 3.91 -0.59
N VAL A 67 16.96 5.02 -0.66
CA VAL A 67 18.21 5.14 -1.43
C VAL A 67 19.21 4.07 -1.01
N GLY A 68 19.49 3.96 0.30
CA GLY A 68 20.44 2.97 0.83
C GLY A 68 20.02 1.53 0.52
N ASN A 69 18.74 1.20 0.68
CA ASN A 69 18.23 -0.14 0.38
C ASN A 69 18.27 -0.45 -1.13
N PHE A 70 17.92 0.49 -1.99
CA PHE A 70 17.91 0.27 -3.45
C PHE A 70 19.32 0.04 -3.98
N HIS A 71 20.29 0.84 -3.55
CA HIS A 71 21.69 0.61 -3.93
C HIS A 71 22.21 -0.74 -3.40
N ARG A 72 21.89 -1.08 -2.14
CA ARG A 72 22.30 -2.37 -1.56
C ARG A 72 21.68 -3.56 -2.29
N LEU A 73 20.42 -3.47 -2.71
CA LEU A 73 19.67 -4.55 -3.37
C LEU A 73 19.82 -4.57 -4.90
N GLY A 74 20.58 -3.65 -5.49
CA GLY A 74 20.79 -3.60 -6.94
C GLY A 74 19.54 -3.20 -7.75
N VAL A 75 18.68 -2.35 -7.17
CA VAL A 75 17.51 -1.80 -7.87
C VAL A 75 17.97 -0.66 -8.78
N VAL A 76 17.84 -0.83 -10.10
CA VAL A 76 18.37 0.12 -11.11
C VAL A 76 17.30 0.85 -11.92
N ASN A 77 16.07 0.34 -11.93
CA ASN A 77 14.94 0.90 -12.68
C ASN A 77 14.08 1.87 -11.86
N ALA A 78 14.58 2.36 -10.71
CA ALA A 78 13.79 3.13 -9.77
C ALA A 78 14.14 4.63 -9.76
N ILE A 79 13.10 5.46 -9.69
CA ILE A 79 13.16 6.91 -9.53
C ILE A 79 12.64 7.22 -8.13
N ILE A 80 13.50 7.77 -7.28
CA ILE A 80 13.15 8.11 -5.90
C ILE A 80 12.68 9.57 -5.86
N CYS A 81 11.48 9.78 -5.35
CA CYS A 81 10.82 11.09 -5.30
C CYS A 81 10.46 11.49 -3.87
N ASN A 82 10.37 12.80 -3.61
CA ASN A 82 9.88 13.36 -2.35
C ASN A 82 8.78 14.38 -2.64
N TYR A 83 7.55 13.90 -2.77
CA TYR A 83 6.35 14.72 -2.95
C TYR A 83 5.25 14.29 -1.99
N ASP A 84 4.33 15.21 -1.70
CA ASP A 84 3.04 14.87 -1.12
C ASP A 84 2.26 14.01 -2.13
N GLY A 85 1.95 12.76 -1.75
CA GLY A 85 1.22 11.82 -2.60
C GLY A 85 -0.13 12.35 -3.08
N ARG A 86 -0.74 13.30 -2.37
CA ARG A 86 -2.02 13.94 -2.75
C ARG A 86 -1.89 14.82 -3.99
N GLN A 87 -0.71 15.40 -4.22
CA GLN A 87 -0.41 16.31 -5.34
C GLN A 87 0.28 15.58 -6.50
N PHE A 88 0.63 14.31 -6.31
CA PHE A 88 1.32 13.51 -7.30
C PHE A 88 0.60 13.44 -8.67
N PRO A 89 -0.75 13.37 -8.75
CA PRO A 89 -1.45 13.41 -10.03
C PRO A 89 -1.14 14.66 -10.86
N ASP A 90 -0.89 15.81 -10.24
CA ASP A 90 -0.60 17.05 -10.97
C ASP A 90 0.84 17.09 -11.50
N VAL A 91 1.73 16.31 -10.89
CA VAL A 91 3.12 16.16 -11.31
C VAL A 91 3.21 15.17 -12.45
N ILE A 92 2.64 13.97 -12.27
CA ILE A 92 2.83 12.88 -13.20
C ILE A 92 1.73 11.81 -13.08
N LYS A 93 1.24 11.36 -14.24
CA LYS A 93 0.21 10.32 -14.37
C LYS A 93 0.66 9.24 -15.35
N GLY A 94 -0.21 8.26 -15.57
CA GLY A 94 -0.02 7.24 -16.60
C GLY A 94 0.72 6.03 -16.07
N PHE A 95 0.48 5.66 -14.81
CA PHE A 95 1.05 4.45 -14.22
C PHE A 95 0.16 3.26 -14.52
N ASP A 96 0.75 2.15 -14.95
CA ASP A 96 0.03 0.89 -15.17
C ASP A 96 -0.50 0.36 -13.84
N ARG A 97 0.32 0.48 -12.77
CA ARG A 97 -0.06 0.07 -11.42
C ARG A 97 0.34 1.07 -10.37
N VAL A 98 -0.47 1.18 -9.32
CA VAL A 98 -0.20 2.06 -8.18
C VAL A 98 -0.32 1.28 -6.87
N LEU A 99 0.74 1.24 -6.08
CA LEU A 99 0.73 0.78 -4.70
C LEU A 99 0.58 1.97 -3.76
N LEU A 100 -0.42 1.90 -2.90
CA LEU A 100 -0.62 2.80 -1.77
C LEU A 100 -0.62 1.99 -0.47
N ASP A 101 0.57 1.77 0.09
CA ASP A 101 0.70 1.34 1.48
C ASP A 101 0.55 2.56 2.39
N ALA A 102 -0.67 2.79 2.85
CA ALA A 102 -1.04 4.09 3.37
C ALA A 102 -0.53 4.31 4.80
N PRO A 103 -0.10 5.53 5.15
CA PRO A 103 0.22 5.87 6.53
C PRO A 103 -1.03 5.67 7.39
N CYS A 104 -0.90 4.90 8.46
CA CYS A 104 -2.00 4.51 9.34
C CYS A 104 -1.57 4.57 10.81
N THR A 105 -2.52 4.35 11.71
CA THR A 105 -2.26 4.35 13.15
C THR A 105 -1.43 3.17 13.64
N GLY A 106 -1.30 2.11 12.83
CA GLY A 106 -0.48 0.93 13.15
C GLY A 106 -1.11 0.00 14.18
N THR A 107 -2.43 0.03 14.38
CA THR A 107 -3.12 -0.83 15.37
C THR A 107 -2.92 -2.33 15.14
N GLY A 108 -2.57 -2.75 13.92
CA GLY A 108 -2.30 -4.15 13.60
C GLY A 108 -0.91 -4.64 14.02
N VAL A 109 0.02 -3.72 14.35
CA VAL A 109 1.42 -4.05 14.69
C VAL A 109 1.75 -3.81 16.16
N ILE A 110 0.75 -3.67 17.03
CA ILE A 110 0.91 -3.44 18.48
C ILE A 110 1.82 -4.48 19.17
N ALA A 111 1.85 -5.72 18.66
CA ALA A 111 2.74 -6.76 19.18
C ALA A 111 4.23 -6.46 18.93
N LYS A 112 4.54 -5.75 17.84
CA LYS A 112 5.90 -5.34 17.47
C LYS A 112 6.27 -3.98 18.03
N ASP A 113 5.32 -3.04 18.03
CA ASP A 113 5.48 -1.71 18.61
C ASP A 113 4.40 -1.46 19.67
N PRO A 114 4.69 -1.80 20.95
CA PRO A 114 3.77 -1.59 22.06
C PRO A 114 3.41 -0.12 22.30
N SER A 115 4.21 0.84 21.80
CA SER A 115 3.97 2.27 22.00
C SER A 115 2.68 2.74 21.32
N VAL A 116 2.22 2.03 20.28
CA VAL A 116 0.95 2.30 19.61
C VAL A 116 -0.23 2.27 20.59
N LYS A 117 -0.15 1.48 21.68
CA LYS A 117 -1.21 1.41 22.70
C LYS A 117 -1.43 2.73 23.45
N THR A 118 -0.38 3.53 23.62
CA THR A 118 -0.41 4.74 24.45
C THR A 118 -0.30 6.02 23.65
N THR A 119 0.22 5.95 22.43
CA THR A 119 0.52 7.14 21.60
C THR A 119 -0.58 7.48 20.60
N LYS A 120 -1.57 6.61 20.39
CA LYS A 120 -2.63 6.81 19.39
C LYS A 120 -3.97 7.05 20.05
N ASP A 121 -4.66 8.09 19.58
CA ASP A 121 -6.00 8.43 20.03
C ASP A 121 -7.02 8.47 18.87
N GLN A 122 -8.27 8.79 19.19
CA GLN A 122 -9.35 8.91 18.21
C GLN A 122 -9.08 10.02 17.17
N LYS A 123 -8.36 11.09 17.55
CA LYS A 123 -8.02 12.18 16.63
C LYS A 123 -7.00 11.72 15.60
N ASP A 124 -6.04 10.88 16.00
CA ASP A 124 -5.06 10.30 15.08
C ASP A 124 -5.71 9.34 14.09
N ILE A 125 -6.66 8.51 14.53
CA ILE A 125 -7.46 7.66 13.64
C ILE A 125 -8.19 8.52 12.60
N GLN A 126 -8.86 9.60 13.05
CA GLN A 126 -9.58 10.50 12.17
C GLN A 126 -8.67 11.24 11.18
N ARG A 127 -7.47 11.65 11.62
CA ARG A 127 -6.44 12.27 10.76
C ARG A 127 -5.96 11.29 9.70
N CYS A 128 -5.63 10.06 10.09
CA CYS A 128 -5.20 9.00 9.17
C CYS A 128 -6.29 8.70 8.15
N PHE A 129 -7.53 8.50 8.58
CA PHE A 129 -8.67 8.29 7.69
C PHE A 129 -8.82 9.40 6.63
N ASN A 130 -8.74 10.67 7.06
CA ASN A 130 -8.86 11.79 6.14
C ASN A 130 -7.70 11.85 5.14
N LEU A 131 -6.47 11.60 5.59
CA LEU A 131 -5.29 11.56 4.74
C LEU A 131 -5.35 10.40 3.75
N GLN A 132 -5.64 9.18 4.22
CA GLN A 132 -5.74 7.96 3.42
C GLN A 132 -6.80 8.09 2.32
N ARG A 133 -7.95 8.72 2.61
CA ARG A 133 -8.97 8.99 1.59
C ARG A 133 -8.49 9.92 0.49
N GLN A 134 -7.72 10.95 0.83
CA GLN A 134 -7.14 11.85 -0.18
C GLN A 134 -6.07 11.15 -1.00
N LEU A 135 -5.20 10.38 -0.35
CA LEU A 135 -4.15 9.60 -1.00
C LEU A 135 -4.73 8.53 -1.93
N LEU A 136 -5.78 7.81 -1.52
CA LEU A 136 -6.39 6.79 -2.37
C LEU A 136 -7.05 7.40 -3.61
N LEU A 137 -7.70 8.56 -3.48
CA LEU A 137 -8.21 9.27 -4.65
C LEU A 137 -7.09 9.71 -5.59
N ALA A 138 -5.99 10.23 -5.05
CA ALA A 138 -4.82 10.59 -5.84
C ALA A 138 -4.18 9.36 -6.52
N ALA A 139 -4.07 8.22 -5.83
CA ALA A 139 -3.56 6.97 -6.39
C ALA A 139 -4.41 6.49 -7.57
N ILE A 140 -5.73 6.59 -7.46
CA ILE A 140 -6.66 6.31 -8.57
C ILE A 140 -6.40 7.26 -9.74
N ASP A 141 -6.25 8.55 -9.47
CA ASP A 141 -6.07 9.58 -10.51
C ASP A 141 -4.69 9.51 -11.20
N CYS A 142 -3.69 8.87 -10.57
CA CYS A 142 -2.38 8.56 -11.17
C CYS A 142 -2.42 7.37 -12.14
N CYS A 143 -3.34 6.42 -11.93
CA CYS A 143 -3.39 5.16 -12.65
C CYS A 143 -3.98 5.31 -14.06
N ASN A 144 -3.39 4.62 -15.03
CA ASN A 144 -3.87 4.53 -16.38
C ASN A 144 -4.91 3.41 -16.52
N ALA A 145 -6.19 3.77 -16.51
CA ALA A 145 -7.28 2.81 -16.74
C ALA A 145 -7.23 2.13 -18.13
N LYS A 146 -6.46 2.67 -19.09
CA LYS A 146 -6.29 2.12 -20.44
C LYS A 146 -4.96 1.37 -20.62
N SER A 147 -4.26 1.05 -19.54
CA SER A 147 -3.05 0.24 -19.61
C SER A 147 -3.33 -1.10 -20.29
N SER A 148 -2.42 -1.56 -21.15
CA SER A 148 -2.53 -2.84 -21.88
C SER A 148 -2.51 -4.05 -20.94
N THR A 149 -1.90 -3.92 -19.76
CA THR A 149 -1.84 -4.96 -18.72
C THR A 149 -2.87 -4.74 -17.60
N GLY A 150 -3.73 -3.73 -17.76
CA GLY A 150 -4.78 -3.34 -16.83
C GLY A 150 -4.32 -2.32 -15.78
N GLY A 151 -5.15 -1.31 -15.52
CA GLY A 151 -4.91 -0.29 -14.50
C GLY A 151 -5.26 -0.78 -13.10
N TYR A 152 -4.27 -1.24 -12.33
CA TYR A 152 -4.49 -1.78 -10.98
C TYR A 152 -3.99 -0.85 -9.88
N ILE A 153 -4.80 -0.68 -8.84
CA ILE A 153 -4.43 0.05 -7.63
C ILE A 153 -4.58 -0.89 -6.45
N VAL A 154 -3.51 -1.02 -5.65
CA VAL A 154 -3.57 -1.72 -4.37
C VAL A 154 -3.49 -0.71 -3.25
N TYR A 155 -4.48 -0.76 -2.37
CA TYR A 155 -4.51 -0.03 -1.12
C TYR A 155 -4.19 -1.00 0.02
N SER A 156 -3.30 -0.65 0.92
CA SER A 156 -3.04 -1.47 2.10
C SER A 156 -2.76 -0.65 3.34
N THR A 157 -3.00 -1.26 4.51
CA THR A 157 -2.63 -0.68 5.81
C THR A 157 -2.19 -1.77 6.79
N CYS A 158 -1.36 -1.41 7.77
CA CYS A 158 -1.10 -2.23 8.95
C CYS A 158 -2.03 -1.89 10.14
N SER A 159 -3.29 -1.53 9.84
CA SER A 159 -4.34 -1.25 10.82
C SER A 159 -5.45 -2.31 10.74
N ILE A 160 -6.02 -2.65 11.89
CA ILE A 160 -7.19 -3.54 11.97
C ILE A 160 -8.51 -2.77 12.00
N LEU A 161 -8.46 -1.45 12.14
CA LEU A 161 -9.63 -0.58 12.33
C LEU A 161 -10.41 -0.40 11.01
N PRO A 162 -11.74 -0.61 11.00
CA PRO A 162 -12.56 -0.38 9.81
C PRO A 162 -12.50 1.06 9.27
N GLU A 163 -12.32 2.03 10.16
CA GLU A 163 -12.17 3.45 9.85
C GLU A 163 -11.01 3.70 8.89
N GLU A 164 -9.91 2.96 9.04
CA GLU A 164 -8.73 3.07 8.17
C GLU A 164 -8.77 2.08 7.00
N ASN A 165 -9.80 1.24 6.89
CA ASN A 165 -9.86 0.17 5.90
C ASN A 165 -11.12 0.31 5.03
N GLU A 166 -12.19 -0.38 5.38
CA GLU A 166 -13.43 -0.40 4.61
C GLU A 166 -14.03 0.99 4.40
N TRP A 167 -13.89 1.89 5.37
CA TRP A 167 -14.44 3.24 5.23
C TRP A 167 -13.72 4.04 4.14
N VAL A 168 -12.40 3.88 4.05
CA VAL A 168 -11.56 4.52 3.04
C VAL A 168 -11.88 3.99 1.65
N VAL A 169 -11.91 2.66 1.50
CA VAL A 169 -12.21 2.01 0.22
C VAL A 169 -13.65 2.29 -0.24
N ASN A 170 -14.62 2.19 0.66
CA ASN A 170 -16.03 2.51 0.37
C ASN A 170 -16.21 3.98 -0.02
N TYR A 171 -15.41 4.89 0.54
CA TYR A 171 -15.42 6.28 0.12
C TYR A 171 -14.89 6.45 -1.30
N ALA A 172 -13.78 5.81 -1.65
CA ALA A 172 -13.21 5.87 -3.00
C ALA A 172 -14.16 5.29 -4.06
N LEU A 173 -14.80 4.15 -3.78
CA LEU A 173 -15.81 3.52 -4.66
C LEU A 173 -16.98 4.46 -5.00
N LYS A 174 -17.35 5.37 -4.09
CA LYS A 174 -18.43 6.35 -4.32
C LYS A 174 -17.98 7.60 -5.08
N ARG A 175 -16.67 7.86 -5.13
CA ARG A 175 -16.09 9.13 -5.62
C ARG A 175 -15.37 9.01 -6.95
N ARG A 176 -15.00 7.80 -7.36
CA ARG A 176 -14.29 7.49 -8.60
C ARG A 176 -14.92 6.27 -9.27
N ASN A 177 -14.79 6.20 -10.59
CA ASN A 177 -15.25 5.05 -11.35
C ASN A 177 -14.22 3.92 -11.27
N VAL A 178 -14.21 3.23 -10.14
CA VAL A 178 -13.32 2.10 -9.86
C VAL A 178 -14.14 0.91 -9.37
N LYS A 179 -13.62 -0.29 -9.60
CA LYS A 179 -14.25 -1.55 -9.19
C LYS A 179 -13.26 -2.37 -8.38
N LEU A 180 -13.73 -2.98 -7.30
CA LEU A 180 -12.94 -3.98 -6.59
C LEU A 180 -12.89 -5.29 -7.39
N VAL A 181 -11.69 -5.85 -7.45
CA VAL A 181 -11.40 -7.17 -8.02
C VAL A 181 -10.86 -8.08 -6.91
N PRO A 182 -10.91 -9.41 -7.07
CA PRO A 182 -10.25 -10.32 -6.14
C PRO A 182 -8.76 -9.98 -6.01
N THR A 183 -8.23 -9.99 -4.79
CA THR A 183 -6.82 -9.65 -4.52
C THR A 183 -5.82 -10.69 -5.03
N GLY A 184 -6.28 -11.88 -5.44
CA GLY A 184 -5.39 -12.99 -5.82
C GLY A 184 -4.66 -13.64 -4.64
N LEU A 185 -5.02 -13.27 -3.39
CA LEU A 185 -4.50 -13.91 -2.18
C LEU A 185 -5.40 -15.09 -1.80
N ASP A 186 -4.82 -16.29 -1.68
CA ASP A 186 -5.54 -17.54 -1.42
C ASP A 186 -6.05 -17.68 0.03
N PHE A 187 -5.70 -16.74 0.89
CA PHE A 187 -6.04 -16.75 2.31
C PHE A 187 -6.36 -15.33 2.83
N GLY A 188 -6.78 -15.26 4.08
CA GLY A 188 -7.27 -14.04 4.71
C GLY A 188 -8.78 -14.07 4.91
N THR A 189 -9.25 -13.30 5.89
CA THR A 189 -10.68 -13.13 6.14
C THR A 189 -11.25 -12.07 5.20
N GLU A 190 -12.48 -12.26 4.72
CA GLU A 190 -13.13 -11.27 3.87
C GLU A 190 -13.30 -9.91 4.58
N GLY A 191 -13.20 -8.83 3.81
CA GLY A 191 -13.51 -7.48 4.29
C GLY A 191 -14.97 -7.33 4.73
N PHE A 192 -15.22 -6.37 5.61
CA PHE A 192 -16.56 -6.18 6.14
C PHE A 192 -17.48 -5.53 5.11
N VAL A 193 -18.62 -6.17 4.82
CA VAL A 193 -19.75 -5.52 4.11
C VAL A 193 -20.68 -4.80 5.11
N LYS A 194 -20.65 -5.23 6.38
CA LYS A 194 -21.42 -4.65 7.48
C LYS A 194 -20.54 -4.60 8.74
N TYR A 195 -20.48 -3.43 9.37
CA TYR A 195 -19.81 -3.26 10.66
C TYR A 195 -20.66 -2.38 11.56
N ARG A 196 -21.18 -2.95 12.67
CA ARG A 196 -22.14 -2.28 13.56
C ARG A 196 -23.35 -1.72 12.77
N HIS A 197 -23.57 -0.41 12.83
CA HIS A 197 -24.62 0.29 12.10
C HIS A 197 -24.21 0.68 10.66
N HIS A 198 -22.92 0.61 10.32
CA HIS A 198 -22.44 0.93 8.98
C HIS A 198 -22.73 -0.21 7.99
N ARG A 199 -23.01 0.19 6.74
CA ARG A 199 -23.17 -0.69 5.59
C ARG A 199 -22.23 -0.20 4.49
N PHE A 200 -21.39 -1.10 4.02
CA PHE A 200 -20.43 -0.82 2.95
C PHE A 200 -20.87 -1.46 1.64
N HIS A 201 -20.17 -1.11 0.57
CA HIS A 201 -20.41 -1.71 -0.74
C HIS A 201 -20.25 -3.24 -0.68
N PRO A 202 -21.16 -4.04 -1.29
CA PRO A 202 -21.10 -5.51 -1.23
C PRO A 202 -19.80 -6.10 -1.77
N SER A 203 -19.11 -5.41 -2.68
CA SER A 203 -17.82 -5.86 -3.21
C SER A 203 -16.68 -5.79 -2.21
N LEU A 204 -16.84 -5.17 -1.03
CA LEU A 204 -15.80 -5.17 0.01
C LEU A 204 -15.45 -6.58 0.50
N LYS A 205 -16.31 -7.59 0.29
CA LYS A 205 -15.96 -8.99 0.54
C LYS A 205 -14.74 -9.49 -0.26
N LEU A 206 -14.38 -8.78 -1.35
CA LEU A 206 -13.22 -9.10 -2.19
C LEU A 206 -11.90 -8.65 -1.55
N THR A 207 -11.93 -7.75 -0.56
CA THR A 207 -10.73 -7.34 0.18
C THR A 207 -10.39 -8.39 1.23
N ARG A 208 -9.17 -8.33 1.77
CA ARG A 208 -8.62 -9.32 2.69
C ARG A 208 -8.10 -8.66 3.95
N ARG A 209 -8.52 -9.24 5.08
CA ARG A 209 -8.07 -8.93 6.44
C ARG A 209 -7.19 -10.06 6.95
N PHE A 210 -6.10 -9.68 7.59
CA PHE A 210 -5.16 -10.59 8.23
C PHE A 210 -5.13 -10.26 9.71
N TYR A 211 -5.15 -11.30 10.54
CA TYR A 211 -5.14 -11.15 11.98
C TYR A 211 -4.06 -12.02 12.63
N PRO A 212 -3.42 -11.54 13.72
CA PRO A 212 -2.39 -12.28 14.43
C PRO A 212 -2.82 -13.66 14.91
N HIS A 213 -3.99 -13.75 15.52
CA HIS A 213 -4.48 -14.99 16.13
C HIS A 213 -4.90 -16.08 15.13
N THR A 214 -5.16 -15.72 13.87
CA THR A 214 -5.59 -16.68 12.84
C THR A 214 -4.49 -17.01 11.84
N HIS A 215 -3.65 -16.03 11.50
CA HIS A 215 -2.72 -16.16 10.37
C HIS A 215 -1.25 -16.18 10.80
N ASN A 216 -0.95 -15.97 12.09
CA ASN A 216 0.42 -15.80 12.59
C ASN A 216 1.19 -14.68 11.85
N MET A 217 0.47 -13.60 11.50
CA MET A 217 0.99 -12.40 10.84
C MET A 217 0.52 -11.15 11.57
N ASP A 218 1.15 -10.01 11.34
CA ASP A 218 0.63 -8.76 11.89
C ASP A 218 -0.77 -8.45 11.34
N GLY A 219 -1.55 -7.69 12.11
CA GLY A 219 -2.83 -7.17 11.65
C GLY A 219 -2.65 -6.32 10.40
N PHE A 220 -3.32 -6.68 9.32
CA PHE A 220 -3.09 -6.07 8.01
C PHE A 220 -4.35 -6.11 7.14
N TYR A 221 -4.43 -5.18 6.18
CA TYR A 221 -5.53 -5.06 5.25
C TYR A 221 -5.03 -4.83 3.83
N VAL A 222 -5.65 -5.51 2.85
CA VAL A 222 -5.43 -5.36 1.40
C VAL A 222 -6.77 -5.30 0.70
#